data_AF-A0A8T6D7G4-F1
#
_entry.id   AF-A0A8T6D7G4-F1
#
_cell.length_a   1.000
_cell.length_b   1.000
_cell.length_c   1.000
_cell.angle_alpha   90.00
_cell.angle_beta   90.00
_cell.angle_gamma   90.00
#
_symmetry.space_group_name_H-M   'P 1'
#
loop_
_entity.id
_entity.type
_entity.pdbx_description
1 polymer ?
#
loop_
_entity_poly.entity_id
_entity_poly.type
_entity_poly.pdbx_seq_one_letter_code
_entity_poly.pdbx_strand_id
1 'polypeptide(L)'
;MPSIIISSISASKGKSALAAAIISRLRHDGVPVTSAADTSDLFATDDGVQMVAAGAIDPSASSVSVIEGSSGDPSYDTDLAEKLDANVILLAGLDEDVKSAATEYGERLSAVVLNKVPRYRDVYADRAVATLNDDGLPCLGWLPEDRRLAANTVDSLMDHLEGELAFEVNTTSELVDNVLIGGLVLDWGPFYFRSQDNTCVVVRAGRPDVQISALQSETTRAMVLTGGEKPIDYVFYEARTKRIPLIVVDGDTNATMDALDGLASEGFSHPEKLLRVSQLLSERSMIDPILDLVALPATR
;
A
#
# COMPACT_ATOMS: atom_id res chain seq x y z
N MET A 1 -12.91 14.30 -21.84
CA MET A 1 -13.14 13.54 -20.60
C MET A 1 -12.09 14.01 -19.61
N PRO A 2 -12.46 14.55 -18.43
CA PRO A 2 -11.48 14.92 -17.41
C PRO A 2 -10.60 13.71 -17.09
N SER A 3 -9.30 13.89 -17.16
CA SER A 3 -8.32 12.84 -16.98
C SER A 3 -7.29 13.27 -15.94
N ILE A 4 -6.89 12.34 -15.09
CA ILE A 4 -5.83 12.56 -14.11
C ILE A 4 -4.78 11.47 -14.20
N ILE A 5 -3.52 11.87 -14.17
CA ILE A 5 -2.37 10.99 -14.14
C ILE A 5 -1.72 11.11 -12.77
N ILE A 6 -1.54 9.99 -12.09
CA ILE A 6 -0.85 9.92 -10.81
C ILE A 6 0.57 9.45 -11.09
N SER A 7 1.53 10.36 -11.02
CA SER A 7 2.95 10.08 -11.23
C SER A 7 3.70 9.98 -9.90
N SER A 8 4.92 9.46 -9.94
CA SER A 8 5.84 9.54 -8.80
C SER A 8 7.30 9.71 -9.19
N ILE A 9 8.06 10.42 -8.35
CA ILE A 9 9.50 10.68 -8.59
C ILE A 9 10.32 9.38 -8.57
N SER A 10 10.01 8.45 -7.65
CA SER A 10 10.63 7.13 -7.62
C SER A 10 9.60 6.02 -7.54
N ALA A 11 10.07 4.77 -7.67
CA ALA A 11 9.25 3.58 -7.49
C ALA A 11 8.64 3.50 -6.08
N SER A 12 7.52 2.79 -5.97
CA SER A 12 6.88 2.43 -4.70
C SER A 12 6.47 3.61 -3.82
N LYS A 13 6.05 4.74 -4.40
CA LYS A 13 5.52 5.91 -3.67
C LYS A 13 4.01 5.92 -3.51
N GLY A 14 3.35 4.78 -3.74
CA GLY A 14 1.92 4.60 -3.45
C GLY A 14 0.95 5.11 -4.52
N LYS A 15 1.36 5.15 -5.79
CA LYS A 15 0.49 5.52 -6.92
C LYS A 15 -0.80 4.71 -6.94
N SER A 16 -0.68 3.38 -6.92
CA SER A 16 -1.84 2.48 -6.94
C SER A 16 -2.76 2.66 -5.74
N ALA A 17 -2.19 2.99 -4.58
CA ALA A 17 -2.98 3.28 -3.40
C ALA A 17 -3.82 4.54 -3.56
N LEU A 18 -3.22 5.63 -4.07
CA LEU A 18 -3.94 6.87 -4.33
C LEU A 18 -4.98 6.69 -5.46
N ALA A 19 -4.60 6.03 -6.55
CA ALA A 19 -5.49 5.76 -7.69
C ALA A 19 -6.74 5.00 -7.24
N ALA A 20 -6.56 3.89 -6.53
CA ALA A 20 -7.65 3.08 -6.03
C ALA A 20 -8.55 3.85 -5.05
N ALA A 21 -7.99 4.72 -4.21
CA ALA A 21 -8.77 5.54 -3.29
C ALA A 21 -9.67 6.54 -4.02
N ILE A 22 -9.13 7.23 -5.04
CA ILE A 22 -9.87 8.16 -5.88
C ILE A 22 -10.97 7.42 -6.64
N ILE A 23 -10.63 6.31 -7.31
CA ILE A 23 -11.59 5.49 -8.07
C ILE A 23 -12.72 4.99 -7.17
N SER A 24 -12.37 4.46 -5.99
CA SER A 24 -13.34 3.97 -5.00
C SER A 24 -14.30 5.08 -4.57
N ARG A 25 -13.77 6.28 -4.31
CA ARG A 25 -14.59 7.42 -3.88
C ARG A 25 -15.50 7.94 -5.00
N LEU A 26 -14.99 8.09 -6.22
CA LEU A 26 -15.78 8.51 -7.37
C LEU A 26 -16.93 7.52 -7.67
N ARG A 27 -16.64 6.21 -7.62
CA ARG A 27 -17.66 5.16 -7.79
C ARG A 27 -18.73 5.22 -6.68
N HIS A 28 -18.32 5.47 -5.44
CA HIS A 28 -19.24 5.68 -4.33
C HIS A 28 -20.16 6.88 -4.56
N ASP A 29 -19.63 7.97 -5.13
CA ASP A 29 -20.39 9.19 -5.42
C ASP A 29 -21.21 9.10 -6.74
N GLY A 30 -21.23 7.92 -7.37
CA GLY A 30 -22.01 7.62 -8.57
C GLY A 30 -21.40 8.16 -9.87
N VAL A 31 -20.15 8.60 -9.83
CA VAL A 31 -19.42 9.09 -11.02
C VAL A 31 -18.85 7.90 -11.79
N PRO A 32 -19.15 7.74 -13.09
CA PRO A 32 -18.53 6.70 -13.90
C PRO A 32 -17.03 6.94 -14.07
N VAL A 33 -16.22 5.93 -13.80
CA VAL A 33 -14.75 6.00 -13.86
C VAL A 33 -14.21 4.95 -14.82
N THR A 34 -13.31 5.38 -15.71
CA THR A 34 -12.46 4.51 -16.52
C THR A 34 -11.08 4.46 -15.87
N SER A 35 -10.54 3.26 -15.63
CA SER A 35 -9.22 3.10 -14.99
C SER A 35 -8.34 2.13 -15.77
N ALA A 36 -7.02 2.31 -15.70
CA ALA A 36 -6.05 1.42 -16.34
C ALA A 36 -6.13 -0.04 -15.86
N ALA A 37 -6.59 -0.27 -14.62
CA ALA A 37 -6.81 -1.62 -14.09
C ALA A 37 -7.95 -2.38 -14.79
N ASP A 38 -8.92 -1.66 -15.38
CA ASP A 38 -10.02 -2.26 -16.15
C ASP A 38 -9.59 -2.57 -17.61
N THR A 39 -8.44 -2.05 -18.05
CA THR A 39 -8.04 -2.02 -19.46
C THR A 39 -6.51 -2.03 -19.63
N SER A 40 -5.81 -2.94 -18.94
CA SER A 40 -4.34 -3.03 -18.91
C SER A 40 -3.69 -3.12 -20.32
N ASP A 41 -4.42 -3.66 -21.30
CA ASP A 41 -3.94 -3.79 -22.68
C ASP A 41 -4.17 -2.52 -23.55
N LEU A 42 -5.04 -1.59 -23.12
CA LEU A 42 -5.42 -0.43 -23.94
C LEU A 42 -4.45 0.75 -23.76
N PHE A 43 -3.90 0.98 -22.56
CA PHE A 43 -2.99 2.11 -22.35
C PHE A 43 -1.55 1.85 -22.84
N ALA A 44 -1.23 0.62 -23.24
CA ALA A 44 0.08 0.23 -23.77
C ALA A 44 0.27 0.56 -25.27
N THR A 45 -0.78 0.97 -25.97
CA THR A 45 -0.74 1.27 -27.41
C THR A 45 -1.35 2.64 -27.71
N ASP A 46 -0.81 3.36 -28.71
CA ASP A 46 -1.36 4.66 -29.14
C ASP A 46 -2.86 4.54 -29.53
N ASP A 47 -3.27 3.37 -30.05
CA ASP A 47 -4.67 3.09 -30.41
C ASP A 47 -5.60 2.96 -29.19
N GLY A 48 -5.15 2.35 -28.09
CA GLY A 48 -6.00 2.22 -26.91
C GLY A 48 -6.03 3.48 -26.03
N VAL A 49 -4.98 4.30 -26.06
CA VAL A 49 -5.02 5.69 -25.55
C VAL A 49 -6.04 6.52 -26.33
N GLN A 50 -6.09 6.39 -27.67
CA GLN A 50 -7.12 7.03 -28.49
C GLN A 50 -8.52 6.47 -28.24
N MET A 51 -8.68 5.18 -27.98
CA MET A 51 -9.98 4.56 -27.72
C MET A 51 -10.59 5.01 -26.38
N VAL A 52 -9.76 5.20 -25.35
CA VAL A 52 -10.16 5.78 -24.06
C VAL A 52 -10.47 7.28 -24.22
N ALA A 53 -9.63 8.01 -24.96
CA ALA A 53 -9.87 9.42 -25.28
C ALA A 53 -11.15 9.65 -26.11
N ALA A 54 -11.53 8.69 -26.97
CA ALA A 54 -12.69 8.76 -27.87
C ALA A 54 -14.03 8.37 -27.22
N GLY A 55 -14.08 7.99 -25.94
CA GLY A 55 -15.34 7.84 -25.20
C GLY A 55 -16.23 6.69 -25.67
N ALA A 56 -15.67 5.48 -25.85
CA ALA A 56 -16.48 4.27 -26.11
C ALA A 56 -17.26 3.75 -24.88
N ILE A 57 -17.38 4.54 -23.81
CA ILE A 57 -18.20 4.28 -22.63
C ILE A 57 -19.13 5.49 -22.45
N ASP A 58 -20.40 5.31 -22.82
CA ASP A 58 -21.56 6.21 -22.68
C ASP A 58 -21.26 7.74 -22.69
N PRO A 59 -21.46 8.43 -23.83
CA PRO A 59 -21.27 9.88 -23.97
C PRO A 59 -22.19 10.76 -23.11
N SER A 60 -23.17 10.18 -22.40
CA SER A 60 -24.18 10.91 -21.63
C SER A 60 -23.84 11.12 -20.15
N ALA A 61 -22.78 10.48 -19.64
CA ALA A 61 -22.29 10.70 -18.29
C ALA A 61 -20.93 11.41 -18.32
N SER A 62 -20.70 12.35 -17.40
CA SER A 62 -19.39 12.98 -17.17
C SER A 62 -18.43 11.94 -16.59
N SER A 63 -17.90 11.07 -17.46
CA SER A 63 -16.93 10.05 -17.10
C SER A 63 -15.58 10.69 -16.78
N VAL A 64 -14.85 10.08 -15.86
CA VAL A 64 -13.52 10.51 -15.44
C VAL A 64 -12.52 9.40 -15.75
N SER A 65 -11.33 9.76 -16.21
CA SER A 65 -10.21 8.81 -16.35
C SER A 65 -9.20 8.98 -15.23
N VAL A 66 -8.85 7.87 -14.56
CA VAL A 66 -7.77 7.83 -13.57
C VAL A 66 -6.69 6.87 -14.05
N ILE A 67 -5.48 7.40 -14.24
CA ILE A 67 -4.36 6.68 -14.84
C ILE A 67 -3.18 6.68 -13.89
N GLU A 68 -2.59 5.50 -13.68
CA GLU A 68 -1.31 5.38 -13.00
C GLU A 68 -0.18 5.66 -13.99
N GLY A 69 0.58 6.73 -13.73
CA GLY A 69 1.74 7.11 -14.51
C GLY A 69 2.99 6.29 -14.16
N SER A 70 4.10 6.66 -14.78
CA SER A 70 5.40 6.04 -14.62
C SER A 70 6.00 6.30 -13.23
N SER A 71 7.07 5.57 -12.89
CA SER A 71 7.91 5.88 -11.72
C SER A 71 9.22 6.50 -12.21
N GLY A 72 9.43 7.79 -11.99
CA GLY A 72 10.68 8.46 -12.33
C GLY A 72 10.94 8.66 -13.82
N ASP A 73 9.90 8.61 -14.66
CA ASP A 73 9.96 9.01 -16.06
C ASP A 73 8.89 10.08 -16.37
N PRO A 74 9.19 11.36 -16.06
CA PRO A 74 8.26 12.46 -16.32
C PRO A 74 7.99 12.70 -17.80
N SER A 75 8.89 12.26 -18.70
CA SER A 75 8.72 12.46 -20.14
C SER A 75 7.54 11.66 -20.69
N TYR A 76 7.44 10.38 -20.33
CA TYR A 76 6.31 9.54 -20.68
C TYR A 76 4.98 10.08 -20.12
N ASP A 77 4.99 10.50 -18.85
CA ASP A 77 3.79 11.02 -18.19
C ASP A 77 3.33 12.36 -18.77
N THR A 78 4.27 13.22 -19.19
CA THR A 78 3.98 14.51 -19.84
C THR A 78 3.40 14.28 -21.24
N ASP A 79 4.00 13.39 -22.04
CA ASP A 79 3.47 13.02 -23.36
C ASP A 79 2.04 12.47 -23.25
N LEU A 80 1.79 11.63 -22.24
CA LEU A 80 0.45 11.09 -21.98
C LEU A 80 -0.52 12.18 -21.51
N ALA A 81 -0.07 13.08 -20.66
CA ALA A 81 -0.87 14.21 -20.17
C ALA A 81 -1.26 15.16 -21.30
N GLU A 82 -0.37 15.39 -22.27
CA GLU A 82 -0.67 16.19 -23.47
C GLU A 82 -1.71 15.52 -24.36
N LYS A 83 -1.56 14.22 -24.63
CA LYS A 83 -2.51 13.46 -25.48
C LYS A 83 -3.92 13.42 -24.89
N LEU A 84 -4.04 13.38 -23.56
CA LEU A 84 -5.31 13.20 -22.85
C LEU A 84 -5.89 14.49 -22.24
N ASP A 85 -5.18 15.61 -22.40
CA ASP A 85 -5.42 16.85 -21.67
C ASP A 85 -5.61 16.61 -20.14
N ALA A 86 -4.70 15.82 -19.58
CA ALA A 86 -4.80 15.35 -18.20
C ALA A 86 -4.06 16.27 -17.21
N ASN A 87 -4.61 16.34 -16.00
CA ASN A 87 -3.95 16.90 -14.83
C ASN A 87 -2.98 15.88 -14.24
N VAL A 88 -1.86 16.34 -13.68
CA VAL A 88 -0.84 15.48 -13.05
C VAL A 88 -0.82 15.70 -11.54
N ILE A 89 -0.97 14.60 -10.78
CA ILE A 89 -0.65 14.56 -9.35
C ILE A 89 0.69 13.87 -9.19
N LEU A 90 1.65 14.57 -8.60
CA LEU A 90 2.99 14.04 -8.33
C LEU A 90 3.11 13.53 -6.89
N LEU A 91 3.44 12.25 -6.75
CA LEU A 91 3.80 11.65 -5.47
C LEU A 91 5.31 11.69 -5.26
N ALA A 92 5.72 12.17 -4.09
CA ALA A 92 7.13 12.25 -3.73
C ALA A 92 7.35 11.85 -2.27
N GLY A 93 8.52 11.33 -1.95
CA GLY A 93 9.02 11.20 -0.59
C GLY A 93 9.53 12.53 -0.07
N LEU A 94 9.66 12.61 1.25
CA LEU A 94 10.01 13.84 1.95
C LEU A 94 11.37 14.43 1.56
N ASP A 95 12.33 13.59 1.18
CA ASP A 95 13.71 13.99 0.87
C ASP A 95 14.00 14.01 -0.65
N GLU A 96 12.98 13.85 -1.50
CA GLU A 96 13.15 13.88 -2.95
C GLU A 96 13.14 15.32 -3.50
N ASP A 97 13.80 15.54 -4.65
CA ASP A 97 13.83 16.84 -5.32
C ASP A 97 12.52 17.09 -6.07
N VAL A 98 11.50 17.48 -5.31
CA VAL A 98 10.17 17.80 -5.82
C VAL A 98 10.22 18.96 -6.82
N LYS A 99 11.09 19.95 -6.63
CA LYS A 99 11.13 21.14 -7.49
C LYS A 99 11.60 20.81 -8.90
N SER A 100 12.66 20.01 -9.01
CA SER A 100 13.16 19.56 -10.30
C SER A 100 12.08 18.77 -11.05
N ALA A 101 11.51 17.74 -10.39
CA ALA A 101 10.49 16.90 -11.00
C ALA A 101 9.21 17.67 -11.36
N ALA A 102 8.79 18.62 -10.52
CA ALA A 102 7.63 19.46 -10.79
C ALA A 102 7.78 20.33 -12.03
N THR A 103 9.01 20.80 -12.32
CA THR A 103 9.30 21.65 -13.48
C THR A 103 9.07 20.91 -14.79
N GLU A 104 9.25 19.59 -14.82
CA GLU A 104 9.06 18.75 -16.01
C GLU A 104 7.59 18.69 -16.44
N TYR A 105 6.65 18.76 -15.48
CA TYR A 105 5.20 18.73 -15.75
C TYR A 105 4.59 20.10 -16.09
N GLY A 106 5.30 21.19 -15.79
CA GLY A 106 4.87 22.56 -16.11
C GLY A 106 3.45 22.89 -15.63
N GLU A 107 2.63 23.45 -16.52
CA GLU A 107 1.25 23.87 -16.23
C GLU A 107 0.29 22.70 -15.96
N ARG A 108 0.68 21.46 -16.31
CA ARG A 108 -0.15 20.27 -16.07
C ARG A 108 -0.01 19.73 -14.64
N LEU A 109 0.98 20.19 -13.87
CA LEU A 109 1.11 19.81 -12.47
C LEU A 109 0.02 20.48 -11.63
N SER A 110 -0.95 19.70 -11.20
CA SER A 110 -2.09 20.22 -10.42
C SER A 110 -1.93 19.99 -8.93
N ALA A 111 -1.15 18.99 -8.52
CA ALA A 111 -0.89 18.73 -7.11
C ALA A 111 0.43 17.98 -6.87
N VAL A 112 1.01 18.24 -5.70
CA VAL A 112 2.06 17.41 -5.10
C VAL A 112 1.55 16.84 -3.77
N VAL A 113 1.77 15.55 -3.55
CA VAL A 113 1.53 14.89 -2.26
C VAL A 113 2.81 14.21 -1.79
N LEU A 114 3.28 14.59 -0.60
CA LEU A 114 4.41 13.92 0.03
C LEU A 114 3.92 12.62 0.67
N ASN A 115 4.38 11.46 0.24
CA ASN A 115 3.97 10.16 0.75
C ASN A 115 5.11 9.43 1.46
N LYS A 116 4.76 8.44 2.28
CA LYS A 116 5.68 7.64 3.10
C LYS A 116 6.54 8.52 4.02
N VAL A 117 5.92 9.53 4.65
CA VAL A 117 6.58 10.35 5.65
C VAL A 117 6.76 9.54 6.95
N PRO A 118 7.98 9.35 7.45
CA PRO A 118 8.17 8.68 8.74
C PRO A 118 7.47 9.47 9.85
N ARG A 119 6.71 8.78 10.72
CA ARG A 119 5.86 9.40 11.77
C ARG A 119 6.61 10.31 12.77
N TYR A 120 7.93 10.20 12.87
CA TYR A 120 8.74 11.08 13.72
C TYR A 120 9.15 12.39 13.01
N ARG A 121 8.78 12.56 11.74
CA ARG A 121 9.14 13.72 10.89
C ARG A 121 7.93 14.60 10.55
N ASP A 122 6.79 14.43 11.20
CA ASP A 122 5.56 15.19 10.96
C ASP A 122 5.80 16.72 10.89
N VAL A 123 6.50 17.27 11.89
CA VAL A 123 6.83 18.71 11.95
C VAL A 123 7.71 19.14 10.79
N TYR A 124 8.61 18.27 10.32
CA TYR A 124 9.45 18.57 9.16
C TYR A 124 8.62 18.50 7.87
N ALA A 125 7.70 17.55 7.75
CA ALA A 125 6.81 17.43 6.60
C ALA A 125 5.88 18.64 6.48
N ASP A 126 5.30 19.14 7.59
CA ASP A 126 4.50 20.36 7.57
C ASP A 126 5.30 21.57 7.05
N ARG A 127 6.57 21.70 7.46
CA ARG A 127 7.47 22.75 6.96
C ARG A 127 7.83 22.57 5.49
N ALA A 128 8.05 21.33 5.05
CA ALA A 128 8.32 21.01 3.65
C ALA A 128 7.13 21.39 2.76
N VAL A 129 5.91 21.06 3.17
CA VAL A 129 4.67 21.47 2.47
C VAL A 129 4.59 23.00 2.38
N ALA A 130 4.80 23.72 3.48
CA ALA A 130 4.78 25.19 3.47
C ALA A 130 5.85 25.77 2.52
N THR A 131 7.06 25.23 2.55
CA THR A 131 8.16 25.68 1.67
C THR A 131 7.82 25.45 0.20
N LEU A 132 7.33 24.27 -0.16
CA LEU A 132 6.92 23.96 -1.54
C LEU A 132 5.82 24.92 -2.02
N ASN A 133 4.85 25.24 -1.16
CA ASN A 133 3.80 26.21 -1.48
C ASN A 133 4.34 27.65 -1.61
N ASP A 134 5.26 28.08 -0.74
CA ASP A 134 5.93 29.39 -0.85
C ASP A 134 6.76 29.51 -2.14
N ASP A 135 7.29 28.38 -2.63
CA ASP A 135 7.99 28.27 -3.90
C ASP A 135 7.05 28.19 -5.12
N GLY A 136 5.72 28.26 -4.91
CA GLY A 136 4.71 28.29 -5.96
C GLY A 136 4.27 26.92 -6.47
N LEU A 137 4.65 25.82 -5.82
CA LEU A 137 4.20 24.47 -6.17
C LEU A 137 2.89 24.13 -5.45
N PRO A 138 1.92 23.46 -6.10
CA PRO A 138 0.63 23.14 -5.50
C PRO A 138 0.73 21.92 -4.55
N CYS A 139 1.37 22.07 -3.39
CA CYS A 139 1.53 20.96 -2.44
C CYS A 139 0.30 20.85 -1.52
N LEU A 140 -0.47 19.77 -1.71
CA LEU A 140 -1.71 19.52 -0.96
C LEU A 140 -1.45 19.09 0.49
N GLY A 141 -0.32 18.45 0.76
CA GLY A 141 -0.01 17.93 2.08
C GLY A 141 0.84 16.67 2.03
N TRP A 142 0.72 15.86 3.08
CA TRP A 142 1.53 14.66 3.24
C TRP A 142 0.79 13.49 3.90
N LEU A 143 1.20 12.28 3.55
CA LEU A 143 0.73 11.00 4.09
C LEU A 143 1.86 10.28 4.84
N PRO A 144 1.59 9.76 6.05
CA PRO A 144 2.57 9.00 6.80
C PRO A 144 2.90 7.69 6.11
N GLU A 145 4.09 7.17 6.38
CA GLU A 145 4.35 5.75 6.21
C GLU A 145 3.43 4.94 7.13
N ASP A 146 2.84 3.89 6.56
CA ASP A 146 1.85 3.06 7.24
C ASP A 146 2.12 1.58 6.97
N ARG A 147 2.27 0.81 8.05
CA ARG A 147 2.63 -0.62 7.98
C ARG A 147 1.56 -1.44 7.29
N ARG A 148 0.28 -1.08 7.44
CA ARG A 148 -0.84 -1.78 6.80
C ARG A 148 -0.76 -1.70 5.29
N LEU A 149 -0.34 -0.55 4.76
CA LEU A 149 -0.19 -0.35 3.31
C LEU A 149 1.01 -1.14 2.75
N ALA A 150 2.04 -1.36 3.57
CA ALA A 150 3.21 -2.17 3.22
C ALA A 150 3.06 -3.66 3.58
N ALA A 151 1.98 -4.05 4.26
CA ALA A 151 1.77 -5.39 4.79
C ALA A 151 1.68 -6.46 3.69
N ASN A 152 2.11 -7.67 4.03
CA ASN A 152 1.99 -8.86 3.21
C ASN A 152 0.93 -9.79 3.80
N THR A 153 0.28 -10.58 2.96
CA THR A 153 -0.57 -11.67 3.41
C THR A 153 0.23 -12.80 4.06
N VAL A 154 -0.43 -13.63 4.88
CA VAL A 154 0.20 -14.83 5.44
C VAL A 154 0.61 -15.81 4.33
N ASP A 155 -0.17 -15.91 3.25
CA ASP A 155 0.20 -16.66 2.04
C ASP A 155 1.51 -16.16 1.44
N SER A 156 1.66 -14.84 1.24
CA SER A 156 2.91 -14.26 0.72
C SER A 156 4.11 -14.54 1.62
N LEU A 157 3.92 -14.51 2.94
CA LEU A 157 4.98 -14.88 3.91
C LEU A 157 5.36 -16.36 3.78
N MET A 158 4.37 -17.24 3.67
CA MET A 158 4.58 -18.69 3.53
C MET A 158 5.33 -19.02 2.23
N ASP A 159 4.90 -18.46 1.11
CA ASP A 159 5.52 -18.66 -0.21
C ASP A 159 6.97 -18.17 -0.22
N HIS A 160 7.23 -16.98 0.34
CA HIS A 160 8.57 -16.41 0.41
C HIS A 160 9.51 -17.17 1.33
N LEU A 161 8.98 -17.79 2.39
CA LEU A 161 9.75 -18.59 3.34
C LEU A 161 9.89 -20.06 2.92
N GLU A 162 9.27 -20.48 1.82
CA GLU A 162 9.14 -21.88 1.43
C GLU A 162 8.59 -22.74 2.59
N GLY A 163 7.67 -22.15 3.37
CA GLY A 163 7.15 -22.74 4.59
C GLY A 163 5.97 -23.69 4.34
N GLU A 164 5.84 -24.69 5.20
CA GLU A 164 4.72 -25.66 5.13
C GLU A 164 3.68 -25.37 6.22
N LEU A 165 2.40 -25.31 5.84
CA LEU A 165 1.33 -25.23 6.83
C LEU A 165 1.21 -26.53 7.62
N ALA A 166 1.20 -26.43 8.95
CA ALA A 166 0.97 -27.58 9.81
C ALA A 166 -0.45 -28.16 9.63
N PHE A 167 -1.42 -27.33 9.24
CA PHE A 167 -2.80 -27.73 8.93
C PHE A 167 -3.48 -26.74 7.98
N GLU A 168 -4.49 -27.22 7.26
CA GLU A 168 -5.32 -26.40 6.37
C GLU A 168 -6.17 -25.39 7.15
N VAL A 169 -6.13 -24.13 6.74
CA VAL A 169 -6.88 -23.03 7.34
C VAL A 169 -7.12 -21.93 6.30
N ASN A 170 -8.28 -21.26 6.38
CA ASN A 170 -8.73 -20.29 5.37
C ASN A 170 -8.41 -18.83 5.73
N THR A 171 -7.53 -18.60 6.70
CA THR A 171 -7.16 -17.26 7.21
C THR A 171 -5.82 -16.77 6.65
N THR A 172 -5.26 -17.48 5.67
CA THR A 172 -3.92 -17.17 5.13
C THR A 172 -3.89 -15.93 4.22
N SER A 173 -5.06 -15.47 3.77
CA SER A 173 -5.20 -14.20 3.07
C SER A 173 -5.21 -12.97 3.99
N GLU A 174 -5.16 -13.14 5.31
CA GLU A 174 -5.10 -12.02 6.26
C GLU A 174 -3.75 -11.29 6.17
N LEU A 175 -3.77 -9.97 6.28
CA LEU A 175 -2.57 -9.14 6.29
C LEU A 175 -1.82 -9.22 7.62
N VAL A 176 -0.49 -9.21 7.52
CA VAL A 176 0.45 -9.11 8.63
C VAL A 176 1.17 -7.76 8.56
N ASP A 177 0.92 -6.93 9.56
CA ASP A 177 1.50 -5.58 9.65
C ASP A 177 2.85 -5.60 10.40
N ASN A 178 2.99 -6.56 11.32
CA ASN A 178 4.09 -6.62 12.28
C ASN A 178 4.64 -8.04 12.41
N VAL A 179 5.97 -8.17 12.52
CA VAL A 179 6.62 -9.43 12.86
C VAL A 179 7.19 -9.33 14.27
N LEU A 180 6.86 -10.29 15.14
CA LEU A 180 7.36 -10.37 16.51
C LEU A 180 8.18 -11.65 16.68
N ILE A 181 9.28 -11.58 17.43
CA ILE A 181 10.16 -12.73 17.66
C ILE A 181 9.88 -13.32 19.05
N GLY A 182 9.53 -14.59 19.09
CA GLY A 182 9.36 -15.39 20.31
C GLY A 182 10.70 -15.74 20.96
N GLY A 183 11.34 -14.74 21.55
CA GLY A 183 12.63 -14.86 22.25
C GLY A 183 12.52 -15.21 23.74
N LEU A 184 13.47 -14.69 24.53
CA LEU A 184 13.41 -14.72 25.99
C LEU A 184 12.56 -13.54 26.47
N VAL A 185 11.25 -13.73 26.56
CA VAL A 185 10.35 -12.72 27.12
C VAL A 185 10.28 -12.93 28.63
N LEU A 186 10.81 -11.97 29.41
CA LEU A 186 10.78 -12.00 30.88
C LEU A 186 9.41 -11.56 31.43
N ASP A 187 8.66 -10.80 30.64
CA ASP A 187 7.30 -10.36 30.96
C ASP A 187 6.26 -11.46 30.68
N TRP A 188 5.02 -11.22 31.11
CA TRP A 188 3.92 -12.11 30.75
C TRP A 188 3.74 -12.15 29.23
N GLY A 189 4.00 -13.31 28.61
CA GLY A 189 4.06 -13.47 27.16
C GLY A 189 2.91 -12.83 26.37
N PRO A 190 1.63 -12.99 26.77
CA PRO A 190 0.50 -12.35 26.08
C PRO A 190 0.54 -10.81 26.06
N PHE A 191 1.23 -10.17 27.00
CA PHE A 191 1.41 -8.71 26.97
C PHE A 191 2.38 -8.31 25.84
N TYR A 192 3.48 -9.04 25.70
CA TYR A 192 4.44 -8.83 24.61
C TYR A 192 3.78 -9.04 23.23
N PHE A 193 3.04 -10.14 23.05
CA PHE A 193 2.40 -10.43 21.77
C PHE A 193 1.21 -9.52 21.43
N ARG A 194 0.66 -8.80 22.42
CA ARG A 194 -0.33 -7.72 22.21
C ARG A 194 0.29 -6.33 22.06
N SER A 195 1.62 -6.21 22.06
CA SER A 195 2.27 -4.90 21.89
C SER A 195 2.08 -4.30 20.49
N GLN A 196 1.71 -5.12 19.52
CA GLN A 196 1.44 -4.75 18.14
C GLN A 196 0.21 -5.49 17.63
N ASP A 197 -0.50 -4.87 16.68
CA ASP A 197 -1.64 -5.45 15.99
C ASP A 197 -1.21 -6.27 14.77
N ASN A 198 -2.07 -7.18 14.33
CA ASN A 198 -1.89 -7.99 13.11
C ASN A 198 -0.48 -8.60 12.98
N THR A 199 -0.11 -9.41 13.97
CA THR A 199 1.25 -9.92 14.13
C THR A 199 1.44 -11.29 13.52
N CYS A 200 2.59 -11.50 12.89
CA CYS A 200 3.16 -12.83 12.65
C CYS A 200 4.25 -13.08 13.71
N VAL A 201 4.12 -14.18 14.45
CA VAL A 201 5.08 -14.53 15.50
C VAL A 201 6.09 -15.55 14.97
N VAL A 202 7.37 -15.21 14.96
CA VAL A 202 8.46 -16.12 14.60
C VAL A 202 9.03 -16.74 15.88
N VAL A 203 8.93 -18.05 16.04
CA VAL A 203 9.34 -18.76 17.26
C VAL A 203 9.86 -20.15 16.95
N ARG A 204 10.78 -20.67 17.75
CA ARG A 204 11.27 -22.05 17.60
C ARG A 204 10.16 -23.06 17.90
N ALA A 205 10.09 -24.14 17.13
CA ALA A 205 9.12 -25.23 17.32
C ALA A 205 9.20 -25.88 18.72
N GLY A 206 10.38 -25.98 19.32
CA GLY A 206 10.60 -26.51 20.67
C GLY A 206 10.21 -25.58 21.84
N ARG A 207 9.49 -24.48 21.61
CA ARG A 207 9.09 -23.51 22.66
C ARG A 207 7.56 -23.40 22.82
N PRO A 208 6.89 -24.48 23.28
CA PRO A 208 5.44 -24.49 23.42
C PRO A 208 4.92 -23.45 24.42
N ASP A 209 5.71 -23.10 25.45
CA ASP A 209 5.39 -22.05 26.41
C ASP A 209 5.20 -20.67 25.74
N VAL A 210 6.07 -20.34 24.77
CA VAL A 210 6.01 -19.09 24.01
C VAL A 210 4.90 -19.16 22.96
N GLN A 211 4.78 -20.29 22.25
CA GLN A 211 3.75 -20.49 21.23
C GLN A 211 2.34 -20.37 21.83
N ILE A 212 2.06 -21.00 22.97
CA ILE A 212 0.76 -20.87 23.65
C ILE A 212 0.50 -19.42 24.09
N SER A 213 1.51 -18.72 24.57
CA SER A 213 1.40 -17.30 24.94
C SER A 213 1.04 -16.41 23.74
N ALA A 214 1.64 -16.67 22.58
CA ALA A 214 1.32 -15.97 21.35
C ALA A 214 -0.10 -16.29 20.86
N LEU A 215 -0.50 -17.57 20.88
CA LEU A 215 -1.86 -17.97 20.54
C LEU A 215 -2.92 -17.38 21.47
N GLN A 216 -2.59 -16.98 22.70
CA GLN A 216 -3.49 -16.27 23.61
C GLN A 216 -3.68 -14.78 23.25
N SER A 217 -2.85 -14.23 22.36
CA SER A 217 -3.03 -12.88 21.85
C SER A 217 -4.10 -12.84 20.76
N GLU A 218 -4.99 -11.86 20.82
CA GLU A 218 -6.01 -11.61 19.79
C GLU A 218 -5.42 -10.93 18.54
N THR A 219 -4.20 -10.41 18.64
CA THR A 219 -3.52 -9.72 17.54
C THR A 219 -2.71 -10.65 16.65
N THR A 220 -2.50 -11.91 17.05
CA THR A 220 -1.69 -12.88 16.30
C THR A 220 -2.49 -13.46 15.15
N ARG A 221 -2.01 -13.19 13.93
CA ARG A 221 -2.60 -13.60 12.66
C ARG A 221 -1.98 -14.88 12.13
N ALA A 222 -0.69 -15.10 12.39
CA ALA A 222 0.03 -16.31 12.02
C ALA A 222 1.23 -16.55 12.94
N MET A 223 1.77 -17.76 12.88
CA MET A 223 2.99 -18.12 13.60
C MET A 223 3.92 -18.93 12.71
N VAL A 224 5.18 -18.50 12.61
CA VAL A 224 6.25 -19.21 11.92
C VAL A 224 7.05 -20.00 12.95
N LEU A 225 7.09 -21.31 12.78
CA LEU A 225 7.77 -22.29 13.62
C LEU A 225 9.12 -22.64 12.99
N THR A 226 10.21 -22.19 13.59
CA THR A 226 11.57 -22.37 13.05
C THR A 226 12.21 -23.67 13.51
N GLY A 227 13.15 -24.18 12.72
CA GLY A 227 13.95 -25.38 13.00
C GLY A 227 13.37 -26.69 12.45
N GLY A 228 12.38 -26.64 11.55
CA GLY A 228 11.86 -27.80 10.81
C GLY A 228 11.04 -28.81 11.64
N GLU A 229 10.89 -28.59 12.94
CA GLU A 229 10.11 -29.48 13.80
C GLU A 229 8.63 -29.08 13.84
N LYS A 230 7.76 -30.09 13.94
CA LYS A 230 6.32 -29.86 14.13
C LYS A 230 6.02 -29.40 15.55
N PRO A 231 5.00 -28.56 15.76
CA PRO A 231 4.56 -28.18 17.09
C PRO A 231 4.02 -29.39 17.85
N ILE A 232 4.05 -29.34 19.18
CA ILE A 232 3.42 -30.37 20.01
C ILE A 232 1.89 -30.36 19.83
N ASP A 233 1.24 -31.49 20.11
CA ASP A 233 -0.21 -31.69 19.91
C ASP A 233 -1.07 -30.59 20.56
N TYR A 234 -0.68 -30.12 21.75
CA TYR A 234 -1.43 -29.07 22.45
C TYR A 234 -1.39 -27.73 21.71
N VAL A 235 -0.23 -27.33 21.18
CA VAL A 235 -0.09 -26.10 20.40
C VAL A 235 -0.85 -26.22 19.09
N PHE A 236 -0.72 -27.37 18.42
CA PHE A 236 -1.46 -27.67 17.20
C PHE A 236 -2.99 -27.56 17.42
N TYR A 237 -3.49 -28.17 18.49
CA TYR A 237 -4.91 -28.12 18.86
C TYR A 237 -5.39 -26.69 19.13
N GLU A 238 -4.64 -25.92 19.91
CA GLU A 238 -4.99 -24.52 20.24
C GLU A 238 -4.99 -23.63 19.00
N ALA A 239 -3.97 -23.74 18.14
CA ALA A 239 -3.87 -22.97 16.91
C ALA A 239 -5.03 -23.28 15.95
N ARG A 240 -5.37 -24.57 15.79
CA ARG A 240 -6.49 -25.00 14.96
C ARG A 240 -7.83 -24.50 15.51
N THR A 241 -8.01 -24.54 16.83
CA THR A 241 -9.22 -24.02 17.49
C THR A 241 -9.39 -22.52 17.26
N LYS A 242 -8.29 -21.77 17.30
CA LYS A 242 -8.26 -20.32 17.07
C LYS A 242 -8.16 -19.92 15.60
N ARG A 243 -7.95 -20.89 14.70
CA ARG A 243 -7.72 -20.68 13.26
C ARG A 243 -6.53 -19.77 12.96
N ILE A 244 -5.47 -19.89 13.77
CA ILE A 244 -4.19 -19.20 13.55
C ILE A 244 -3.28 -20.15 12.76
N PRO A 245 -2.87 -19.81 11.53
CA PRO A 245 -1.95 -20.61 10.73
C PRO A 245 -0.62 -20.83 11.45
N LEU A 246 -0.12 -22.06 11.40
CA LEU A 246 1.22 -22.43 11.84
C LEU A 246 2.04 -22.81 10.61
N ILE A 247 3.04 -21.99 10.28
CA ILE A 247 3.94 -22.18 9.13
C ILE A 247 5.25 -22.77 9.67
N VAL A 248 5.58 -24.00 9.27
CA VAL A 248 6.84 -24.65 9.65
C VAL A 248 7.89 -24.32 8.61
N VAL A 249 9.06 -23.89 9.07
CA VAL A 249 10.21 -23.58 8.20
C VAL A 249 11.46 -24.30 8.72
N ASP A 250 12.29 -24.77 7.79
CA ASP A 250 13.53 -25.50 8.13
C ASP A 250 14.60 -24.59 8.73
N GLY A 251 14.63 -23.31 8.33
CA GLY A 251 15.60 -22.32 8.79
C GLY A 251 15.52 -22.04 10.30
N ASP A 252 16.63 -21.60 10.88
CA ASP A 252 16.63 -21.06 12.24
C ASP A 252 16.03 -19.65 12.30
N THR A 253 15.81 -19.13 13.52
CA THR A 253 15.19 -17.80 13.70
C THR A 253 15.94 -16.67 13.00
N ASN A 254 17.26 -16.70 12.94
CA ASN A 254 18.00 -15.61 12.28
C ASN A 254 17.83 -15.72 10.77
N ALA A 255 18.00 -16.92 10.20
CA ALA A 255 17.82 -17.14 8.77
C ALA A 255 16.40 -16.80 8.30
N THR A 256 15.36 -17.16 9.10
CA THR A 256 13.98 -16.79 8.80
C THR A 256 13.76 -15.29 8.84
N MET A 257 14.35 -14.58 9.82
CA MET A 257 14.20 -13.13 9.91
C MET A 257 14.93 -12.42 8.76
N ASP A 258 16.12 -12.87 8.39
CA ASP A 258 16.87 -12.35 7.24
C ASP A 258 16.09 -12.56 5.93
N ALA A 259 15.46 -13.73 5.76
CA ALA A 259 14.58 -13.99 4.62
C ALA A 259 13.39 -13.03 4.61
N LEU A 260 12.71 -12.84 5.74
CA LEU A 260 11.57 -11.92 5.86
C LEU A 260 11.93 -10.46 5.59
N ASP A 261 13.13 -10.01 5.93
CA ASP A 261 13.59 -8.63 5.65
C ASP A 261 13.74 -8.38 4.14
N GLY A 262 14.06 -9.44 3.39
CA GLY A 262 14.13 -9.41 1.92
C GLY A 262 12.76 -9.46 1.22
N LEU A 263 11.65 -9.64 1.95
CA LEU A 263 10.32 -9.72 1.36
C LEU A 263 9.88 -8.34 0.87
N ALA A 264 9.76 -8.20 -0.45
CA ALA A 264 9.16 -7.02 -1.05
C ALA A 264 7.69 -6.89 -0.60
N SER A 265 7.24 -5.65 -0.36
CA SER A 265 5.84 -5.41 -0.01
C SER A 265 4.93 -5.85 -1.15
N GLU A 266 3.93 -6.68 -0.82
CA GLU A 266 2.89 -7.10 -1.74
C GLU A 266 2.17 -5.88 -2.35
N GLY A 267 1.73 -6.03 -3.60
CA GLY A 267 1.01 -4.99 -4.33
C GLY A 267 -0.24 -4.48 -3.61
N PHE A 268 -0.84 -3.43 -4.19
CA PHE A 268 -2.05 -2.80 -3.68
C PHE A 268 -3.31 -3.51 -4.21
N SER A 269 -3.59 -4.71 -3.72
CA SER A 269 -4.77 -5.51 -4.12
C SER A 269 -5.74 -5.76 -2.95
N HIS A 270 -5.26 -5.65 -1.71
CA HIS A 270 -6.04 -6.06 -0.54
C HIS A 270 -7.08 -5.00 -0.12
N PRO A 271 -8.36 -5.37 0.13
CA PRO A 271 -9.42 -4.42 0.50
C PRO A 271 -9.11 -3.59 1.75
N GLU A 272 -8.43 -4.18 2.73
CA GLU A 272 -8.06 -3.47 3.96
C GLU A 272 -6.99 -2.39 3.73
N LYS A 273 -6.14 -2.54 2.69
CA LYS A 273 -5.20 -1.47 2.28
C LYS A 273 -5.98 -0.28 1.69
N LEU A 274 -7.03 -0.56 0.90
CA LEU A 274 -7.92 0.48 0.37
C LEU A 274 -8.63 1.24 1.49
N LEU A 275 -9.23 0.52 2.44
CA LEU A 275 -9.86 1.15 3.60
C LEU A 275 -8.87 2.04 4.38
N ARG A 276 -7.65 1.54 4.59
CA ARG A 276 -6.63 2.29 5.34
C ARG A 276 -6.19 3.55 4.61
N VAL A 277 -5.94 3.49 3.30
CA VAL A 277 -5.49 4.69 2.57
C VAL A 277 -6.61 5.72 2.48
N SER A 278 -7.87 5.30 2.30
CA SER A 278 -9.04 6.19 2.34
C SER A 278 -9.18 6.88 3.70
N GLN A 279 -8.93 6.15 4.79
CA GLN A 279 -8.89 6.73 6.13
C GLN A 279 -7.79 7.80 6.25
N LEU A 280 -6.56 7.49 5.83
CA LEU A 280 -5.44 8.45 5.90
C LEU A 280 -5.68 9.72 5.07
N LEU A 281 -6.25 9.58 3.88
CA LEU A 281 -6.62 10.71 3.03
C LEU A 281 -7.70 11.58 3.68
N SER A 282 -8.66 10.96 4.36
CA SER A 282 -9.73 11.64 5.09
C SER A 282 -9.21 12.38 6.33
N GLU A 283 -8.34 11.72 7.11
CA GLU A 283 -7.69 12.30 8.30
C GLU A 283 -6.87 13.55 7.97
N ARG A 284 -6.30 13.61 6.76
CA ARG A 284 -5.52 14.75 6.24
C ARG A 284 -6.33 15.71 5.39
N SER A 285 -7.63 15.48 5.22
CA SER A 285 -8.54 16.31 4.39
C SER A 285 -8.05 16.50 2.94
N MET A 286 -7.36 15.50 2.38
CA MET A 286 -6.81 15.56 1.02
C MET A 286 -7.75 15.00 -0.05
N ILE A 287 -8.78 14.25 0.33
CA ILE A 287 -9.65 13.60 -0.66
C ILE A 287 -10.45 14.62 -1.49
N ASP A 288 -11.11 15.60 -0.85
CA ASP A 288 -11.95 16.57 -1.57
C ASP A 288 -11.12 17.47 -2.51
N PRO A 289 -9.97 18.05 -2.10
CA PRO A 289 -9.11 18.79 -3.02
C PRO A 289 -8.66 17.97 -4.23
N ILE A 290 -8.38 16.67 -4.04
CA ILE A 290 -7.99 15.78 -5.13
C ILE A 290 -9.17 15.56 -6.09
N LEU A 291 -10.38 15.36 -5.58
CA LEU A 291 -11.57 15.17 -6.42
C LEU A 291 -11.93 16.44 -7.21
N ASP A 292 -11.71 17.63 -6.65
CA ASP A 292 -11.92 18.90 -7.35
C ASP A 292 -10.98 19.02 -8.58
N LEU A 293 -9.74 18.54 -8.47
CA LEU A 293 -8.79 18.49 -9.59
C LEU A 293 -9.21 17.50 -10.68
N VAL A 294 -9.86 16.41 -10.27
CA VAL A 294 -10.36 15.37 -11.17
C VAL A 294 -11.56 15.84 -11.98
N ALA A 295 -12.34 16.80 -11.46
CA ALA A 295 -13.54 17.33 -12.10
C ALA A 295 -13.26 18.38 -13.21
N LEU A 296 -12.00 18.78 -13.41
CA LEU A 296 -11.62 19.87 -14.31
C LEU A 296 -10.64 19.39 -15.41
N PRO A 297 -10.82 19.80 -16.68
CA PRO A 297 -9.79 19.60 -17.71
C PRO A 297 -8.54 20.43 -17.39
N ALA A 298 -7.38 19.96 -17.86
CA ALA A 298 -6.09 20.62 -17.57
C ALA A 298 -5.94 21.97 -18.28
N THR A 299 -6.48 22.09 -19.50
CA THR A 299 -6.57 23.39 -20.20
C THR A 299 -7.99 23.95 -20.21
N ARG A 300 -8.11 25.26 -19.91
CA ARG A 300 -9.36 26.03 -20.02
C ARG A 300 -9.59 26.53 -21.44
#